data_AF-A0A9E0WC90-F1
#
_entry.id   AF-A0A9E0WC90-F1
#
_cell.length_a   1.000
_cell.length_b   1.000
_cell.length_c   1.000
_cell.angle_alpha   90.00
_cell.angle_beta   90.00
_cell.angle_gamma   90.00
#
_symmetry.space_group_name_H-M   'P 1'
#
loop_
_entity.id
_entity.type
_entity.pdbx_description
1 polymer ?
#
loop_
_entity_poly.entity_id
_entity_poly.type
_entity_poly.pdbx_seq_one_letter_code
_entity_poly.pdbx_strand_id
1 'polypeptide(L)'
;MRSVRWPVASESARLNVHSLLFISTEDVLTVFLDALGAFEDMPSWEDAADSLFNAGLTVNPSALHGAMAGLLGAGFSPHTEHHFSATVAALEKALAIDLTGEIVDFVSRLSLATLSAIQDADYTFQPLLPEDDGSLEERLLSISEWSRGFLSGFTQGITLREAAGEPIPTMTAEALKDMAAIAQVDTEEGDSEDAERQLEDIIEYIRFAAINIVNEAQSLQEDNSENLQS
;
A
#
# COMPACT_ATOMS: atom_id res chain seq x y z
N MET A 1 67.34 -1.84 -8.00
CA MET A 1 66.07 -1.72 -8.77
C MET A 1 64.98 -1.31 -7.79
N ARG A 2 64.33 -0.15 -7.98
CA ARG A 2 63.27 0.34 -7.10
C ARG A 2 61.93 -0.20 -7.58
N SER A 3 61.22 -0.94 -6.72
CA SER A 3 59.84 -1.41 -6.93
C SER A 3 58.87 -0.39 -6.33
N VAL A 4 57.83 -0.07 -7.08
CA VAL A 4 56.72 0.81 -6.68
C VAL A 4 55.59 -0.07 -6.11
N ARG A 5 54.96 0.38 -5.02
CA ARG A 5 53.79 -0.21 -4.35
C ARG A 5 52.49 0.47 -4.80
N TRP A 6 51.38 -0.26 -4.76
CA TRP A 6 50.02 0.28 -4.59
C TRP A 6 49.23 -0.59 -3.58
N PRO A 7 48.25 -0.06 -2.82
CA PRO A 7 47.76 -0.66 -1.57
C PRO A 7 46.64 -1.69 -1.76
N VAL A 8 46.54 -2.54 -0.75
CA VAL A 8 45.49 -3.54 -0.52
C VAL A 8 44.19 -2.82 -0.14
N ALA A 9 43.10 -3.12 -0.84
CA ALA A 9 41.74 -2.78 -0.41
C ALA A 9 41.08 -4.03 0.20
N SER A 10 40.36 -3.79 1.29
CA SER A 10 39.87 -4.72 2.30
C SER A 10 38.80 -5.70 1.82
N GLU A 11 38.86 -6.87 2.42
CA GLU A 11 37.94 -8.00 2.29
C GLU A 11 36.78 -7.87 3.28
N SER A 12 35.56 -7.64 2.79
CA SER A 12 34.24 -7.80 3.44
C SER A 12 33.20 -7.47 2.35
N ALA A 13 32.19 -8.26 1.98
CA ALA A 13 31.42 -9.21 2.75
C ALA A 13 30.97 -10.38 1.83
N ARG A 14 31.11 -11.61 2.32
CA ARG A 14 30.29 -12.74 1.89
C ARG A 14 29.38 -13.06 3.07
N LEU A 15 28.10 -12.76 2.95
CA LEU A 15 27.10 -13.11 3.96
C LEU A 15 26.97 -14.64 3.99
N ASN A 16 27.18 -15.23 5.16
CA ASN A 16 27.08 -16.67 5.40
C ASN A 16 25.77 -16.93 6.17
N VAL A 17 24.95 -17.85 5.66
CA VAL A 17 23.59 -18.21 6.12
C VAL A 17 23.52 -18.83 7.55
N HIS A 18 24.58 -18.72 8.34
CA HIS A 18 24.67 -19.31 9.68
C HIS A 18 24.62 -18.31 10.84
N SER A 19 24.43 -17.01 10.60
CA SER A 19 24.37 -15.97 11.66
C SER A 19 22.98 -15.67 12.23
N LEU A 20 21.93 -16.40 11.84
CA LEU A 20 20.54 -16.15 12.27
C LEU A 20 20.15 -16.72 13.65
N LEU A 21 21.10 -17.22 14.45
CA LEU A 21 20.79 -17.90 15.72
C LEU A 21 21.06 -17.08 17.00
N PHE A 22 21.35 -15.78 16.89
CA PHE A 22 21.61 -14.93 18.06
C PHE A 22 20.95 -13.56 17.91
N ILE A 23 19.62 -13.53 17.76
CA ILE A 23 18.84 -12.32 18.04
C ILE A 23 18.21 -12.55 19.43
N SER A 24 18.58 -11.75 20.42
CA SER A 24 17.97 -11.77 21.75
C SER A 24 16.47 -11.48 21.61
N THR A 25 15.60 -12.00 22.49
CA THR A 25 14.19 -11.59 22.54
C THR A 25 14.04 -10.07 22.70
N GLU A 26 15.00 -9.39 23.32
CA GLU A 26 15.08 -7.93 23.38
C GLU A 26 15.45 -7.30 22.04
N ASP A 27 16.30 -7.92 21.22
CA ASP A 27 16.64 -7.44 19.87
C ASP A 27 15.51 -7.72 18.87
N VAL A 28 14.78 -8.83 19.02
CA VAL A 28 13.54 -9.08 18.26
C VAL A 28 12.52 -8.01 18.63
N LEU A 29 12.31 -7.76 19.93
CA LEU A 29 11.43 -6.69 20.38
C LEU A 29 11.91 -5.31 19.96
N THR A 30 13.21 -5.05 19.86
CA THR A 30 13.74 -3.74 19.41
C THR A 30 13.58 -3.58 17.90
N VAL A 31 13.78 -4.62 17.10
CA VAL A 31 13.45 -4.60 15.66
C VAL A 31 11.94 -4.47 15.45
N PHE A 32 11.13 -5.13 16.29
CA PHE A 32 9.68 -5.01 16.27
C PHE A 32 9.20 -3.66 16.83
N LEU A 33 9.91 -3.06 17.78
CA LEU A 33 9.64 -1.73 18.36
C LEU A 33 10.16 -0.59 17.49
N ASP A 34 11.23 -0.80 16.72
CA ASP A 34 11.67 0.11 15.66
C ASP A 34 10.69 0.01 14.47
N ALA A 35 10.14 -1.19 14.19
CA ALA A 35 9.06 -1.38 13.23
C ALA A 35 7.67 -0.89 13.72
N LEU A 36 7.46 -0.78 15.03
CA LEU A 36 6.26 -0.19 15.65
C LEU A 36 6.45 1.29 16.03
N GLY A 37 7.68 1.79 16.02
CA GLY A 37 8.08 3.09 16.56
C GLY A 37 8.66 4.06 15.54
N ALA A 38 8.95 3.60 14.33
CA ALA A 38 9.02 4.44 13.14
C ALA A 38 7.67 4.36 12.43
N PHE A 39 6.67 5.06 12.97
CA PHE A 39 5.57 5.51 12.14
C PHE A 39 6.22 6.34 11.04
N GLU A 40 6.45 5.75 9.87
CA GLU A 40 6.70 6.58 8.70
C GLU A 40 5.44 7.40 8.51
N ASP A 41 5.57 8.71 8.71
CA ASP A 41 4.55 9.65 8.31
C ASP A 41 4.14 9.27 6.89
N MET A 42 2.83 9.14 6.67
CA MET A 42 2.29 8.84 5.35
C MET A 42 2.91 9.84 4.36
N PRO A 43 3.57 9.39 3.27
CA PRO A 43 4.17 10.32 2.32
C PRO A 43 3.08 11.21 1.74
N SER A 44 3.44 12.44 1.39
CA SER A 44 2.54 13.28 0.63
C SER A 44 2.32 12.70 -0.77
N TRP A 45 1.26 13.17 -1.45
CA TRP A 45 1.03 12.78 -2.83
C TRP A 45 2.18 13.22 -3.74
N GLU A 46 2.80 14.37 -3.46
CA GLU A 46 3.98 14.86 -4.17
C GLU A 46 5.21 13.95 -3.97
N ASP A 47 5.49 13.53 -2.72
CA ASP A 47 6.61 12.59 -2.44
C ASP A 47 6.45 11.28 -3.20
N ALA A 48 5.21 10.78 -3.29
CA ALA A 48 4.88 9.59 -4.04
C ALA A 48 5.00 9.79 -5.56
N ALA A 49 4.57 10.95 -6.07
CA ALA A 49 4.73 11.33 -7.48
C ALA A 49 6.21 11.39 -7.87
N ASP A 50 7.04 12.02 -7.05
CA ASP A 50 8.49 12.12 -7.26
C ASP A 50 9.15 10.74 -7.26
N SER A 51 8.77 9.88 -6.31
CA SER A 51 9.29 8.51 -6.23
C SER A 51 8.95 7.70 -7.48
N LEU A 52 7.70 7.77 -7.94
CA LEU A 52 7.25 7.12 -9.18
C LEU A 52 7.96 7.67 -10.41
N PHE A 53 8.10 8.99 -10.51
CA PHE A 53 8.79 9.65 -11.62
C PHE A 53 10.27 9.25 -11.69
N ASN A 54 10.97 9.22 -10.56
CA ASN A 54 12.37 8.80 -10.47
C ASN A 54 12.57 7.33 -10.86
N ALA A 55 11.55 6.49 -10.67
CA ALA A 55 11.52 5.12 -11.13
C ALA A 55 11.14 4.97 -12.62
N GLY A 56 10.83 6.06 -13.32
CA GLY A 56 10.39 6.06 -14.72
C GLY A 56 8.94 5.62 -14.93
N LEU A 57 8.11 5.70 -13.88
CA LEU A 57 6.70 5.32 -13.90
C LEU A 57 5.81 6.56 -14.06
N THR A 58 4.69 6.41 -14.77
CA THR A 58 3.71 7.48 -15.03
C THR A 58 2.34 7.18 -14.41
N VAL A 59 2.32 6.35 -13.36
CA VAL A 59 1.09 6.00 -12.65
C VAL A 59 0.71 7.14 -11.71
N ASN A 60 -0.60 7.40 -11.57
CA ASN A 60 -1.07 8.34 -10.57
C ASN A 60 -0.76 7.80 -9.16
N PRO A 61 -0.15 8.57 -8.24
CA PRO A 61 0.15 8.13 -6.87
C PRO A 61 -1.06 7.55 -6.13
N SER A 62 -2.24 8.12 -6.36
CA SER A 62 -3.50 7.65 -5.80
C SER A 62 -3.87 6.26 -6.29
N ALA A 63 -3.61 5.92 -7.57
CA ALA A 63 -3.81 4.55 -8.08
C ALA A 63 -2.90 3.54 -7.38
N LEU A 64 -1.62 3.90 -7.14
CA LEU A 64 -0.69 3.05 -6.39
C LEU A 64 -1.20 2.79 -4.96
N HIS A 65 -1.56 3.86 -4.24
CA HIS A 65 -2.05 3.74 -2.87
C HIS A 65 -3.38 2.99 -2.80
N GLY A 66 -4.29 3.23 -3.75
CA GLY A 66 -5.53 2.49 -3.89
C GLY A 66 -5.27 0.99 -4.07
N ALA A 67 -4.39 0.60 -5.01
CA ALA A 67 -4.05 -0.80 -5.23
C ALA A 67 -3.41 -1.47 -4.00
N MET A 68 -2.57 -0.73 -3.26
CA MET A 68 -2.03 -1.20 -1.98
C MET A 68 -3.16 -1.49 -0.98
N ALA A 69 -4.06 -0.53 -0.75
CA ALA A 69 -5.19 -0.69 0.16
C ALA A 69 -6.14 -1.83 -0.27
N GLY A 70 -6.34 -1.99 -1.59
CA GLY A 70 -7.12 -3.09 -2.15
C GLY A 70 -6.51 -4.45 -1.87
N LEU A 71 -5.19 -4.59 -1.96
CA LEU A 71 -4.49 -5.83 -1.59
C LEU A 71 -4.65 -6.13 -0.10
N LEU A 72 -4.48 -5.14 0.77
CA LEU A 72 -4.74 -5.28 2.21
C LEU A 72 -6.19 -5.72 2.47
N GLY A 73 -7.15 -5.14 1.73
CA GLY A 73 -8.57 -5.50 1.79
C GLY A 73 -8.90 -6.90 1.29
N ALA A 74 -8.04 -7.48 0.44
CA ALA A 74 -8.12 -8.88 0.04
C ALA A 74 -7.43 -9.84 1.04
N GLY A 75 -6.90 -9.33 2.15
CA GLY A 75 -6.19 -10.10 3.16
C GLY A 75 -4.69 -10.28 2.87
N PHE A 76 -4.05 -9.35 2.16
CA PHE A 76 -2.58 -9.30 2.21
C PHE A 76 -2.14 -8.61 3.51
N SER A 77 -1.01 -9.03 4.06
CA SER A 77 -0.43 -8.44 5.27
C SER A 77 1.07 -8.21 5.06
N PRO A 78 1.61 -7.00 5.30
CA PRO A 78 3.01 -6.68 5.04
C PRO A 78 3.98 -7.24 6.09
N HIS A 79 3.52 -7.90 7.16
CA HIS A 79 4.34 -8.26 8.32
C HIS A 79 5.34 -9.42 8.12
N THR A 80 5.42 -10.02 6.93
CA THR A 80 6.46 -11.05 6.64
C THR A 80 7.17 -10.79 5.32
N GLU A 81 8.46 -11.16 5.23
CA GLU A 81 9.25 -11.04 3.99
C GLU A 81 8.62 -11.78 2.80
N HIS A 82 8.01 -12.96 3.05
CA HIS A 82 7.30 -13.70 2.00
C HIS A 82 6.12 -12.89 1.45
N HIS A 83 5.39 -12.19 2.33
CA HIS A 83 4.27 -11.34 1.94
C HIS A 83 4.72 -10.07 1.21
N PHE A 84 5.88 -9.50 1.53
CA PHE A 84 6.38 -8.31 0.81
C PHE A 84 6.63 -8.59 -0.68
N SER A 85 7.35 -9.67 -1.00
CA SER A 85 7.61 -10.04 -2.40
C SER A 85 6.31 -10.31 -3.18
N ALA A 86 5.31 -10.88 -2.51
CA ALA A 86 3.99 -11.11 -3.08
C ALA A 86 3.22 -9.80 -3.29
N THR A 87 3.30 -8.84 -2.36
CA THR A 87 2.72 -7.50 -2.49
C THR A 87 3.30 -6.76 -3.69
N VAL A 88 4.63 -6.74 -3.85
CA VAL A 88 5.28 -6.11 -5.02
C VAL A 88 4.78 -6.74 -6.32
N ALA A 89 4.85 -8.07 -6.43
CA ALA A 89 4.40 -8.78 -7.63
C ALA A 89 2.89 -8.61 -7.91
N ALA A 90 2.08 -8.41 -6.88
CA ALA A 90 0.67 -8.12 -7.01
C ALA A 90 0.42 -6.69 -7.51
N LEU A 91 1.14 -5.70 -6.98
CA LEU A 91 1.04 -4.31 -7.42
C LEU A 91 1.48 -4.13 -8.88
N GLU A 92 2.58 -4.79 -9.28
CA GLU A 92 3.05 -4.82 -10.67
C GLU A 92 1.94 -5.28 -11.63
N LYS A 93 1.24 -6.36 -11.27
CA LYS A 93 0.11 -6.88 -12.07
C LYS A 93 -1.12 -5.98 -12.02
N ALA A 94 -1.46 -5.46 -10.84
CA ALA A 94 -2.64 -4.63 -10.63
C ALA A 94 -2.54 -3.31 -11.42
N LEU A 95 -1.34 -2.75 -11.53
CA LEU A 95 -1.10 -1.45 -12.16
C LEU A 95 -0.40 -1.54 -13.52
N ALA A 96 -0.06 -2.76 -13.96
CA ALA A 96 0.72 -3.02 -15.18
C ALA A 96 2.05 -2.21 -15.22
N ILE A 97 2.79 -2.26 -14.12
CA ILE A 97 4.09 -1.61 -13.94
C ILE A 97 5.18 -2.61 -13.54
N ASP A 98 6.44 -2.21 -13.68
CA ASP A 98 7.59 -2.92 -13.14
C ASP A 98 8.17 -2.11 -11.96
N LEU A 99 8.21 -2.72 -10.77
CA LEU A 99 8.73 -2.10 -9.55
C LEU A 99 10.16 -2.58 -9.31
N THR A 100 11.15 -1.72 -9.57
CA THR A 100 12.57 -2.09 -9.46
C THR A 100 13.41 -0.98 -8.84
N GLY A 101 14.48 -1.34 -8.13
CA GLY A 101 15.36 -0.36 -7.48
C GLY A 101 14.69 0.32 -6.28
N GLU A 102 14.94 1.63 -6.11
CA GLU A 102 14.56 2.38 -4.91
C GLU A 102 13.04 2.47 -4.68
N ILE A 103 12.22 2.35 -5.73
CA ILE A 103 10.75 2.37 -5.61
C ILE A 103 10.21 1.18 -4.81
N VAL A 104 10.95 0.06 -4.78
CA VAL A 104 10.56 -1.13 -4.00
C VAL A 104 10.57 -0.81 -2.51
N ASP A 105 11.59 -0.08 -2.05
CA ASP A 105 11.68 0.35 -0.66
C ASP A 105 10.57 1.35 -0.32
N PHE A 106 10.28 2.30 -1.22
CA PHE A 106 9.15 3.23 -1.07
C PHE A 106 7.81 2.50 -0.96
N VAL A 107 7.56 1.51 -1.82
CA VAL A 107 6.33 0.70 -1.80
C VAL A 107 6.22 -0.12 -0.50
N SER A 108 7.33 -0.63 0.03
CA SER A 108 7.36 -1.32 1.33
C SER A 108 6.90 -0.41 2.46
N ARG A 109 7.48 0.78 2.51
CA ARG A 109 7.20 1.83 3.49
C ARG A 109 5.75 2.29 3.42
N LEU A 110 5.28 2.57 2.20
CA LEU A 110 3.89 2.90 1.92
C LEU A 110 2.94 1.81 2.44
N SER A 111 3.23 0.52 2.19
CA SER A 111 2.38 -0.59 2.65
C SER A 111 2.22 -0.63 4.17
N LEU A 112 3.32 -0.46 4.90
CA LEU A 112 3.33 -0.46 6.37
C LEU A 112 2.58 0.76 6.93
N ALA A 113 2.87 1.95 6.40
CA ALA A 113 2.23 3.19 6.81
C ALA A 113 0.71 3.16 6.53
N THR A 114 0.28 2.67 5.35
CA THR A 114 -1.13 2.50 5.02
C THR A 114 -1.85 1.59 6.01
N LEU A 115 -1.27 0.41 6.31
CA LEU A 115 -1.90 -0.51 7.26
C LEU A 115 -1.96 0.10 8.67
N SER A 116 -0.87 0.75 9.11
CA SER A 116 -0.81 1.42 10.41
C SER A 116 -1.89 2.50 10.53
N ALA A 117 -2.07 3.35 9.51
CA ALA A 117 -3.07 4.41 9.54
C ALA A 117 -4.51 3.88 9.50
N ILE A 118 -4.75 2.75 8.83
CA ILE A 118 -6.06 2.08 8.81
C ILE A 118 -6.42 1.47 10.16
N GLN A 119 -5.44 0.89 10.85
CA GLN A 119 -5.62 0.24 12.16
C GLN A 119 -5.59 1.23 13.33
N ASP A 120 -5.30 2.51 13.08
CA ASP A 120 -5.28 3.55 14.09
C ASP A 120 -6.68 3.78 14.69
N ALA A 121 -6.76 3.79 16.01
CA ALA A 121 -8.01 3.99 16.75
C ALA A 121 -8.62 5.39 16.56
N ASP A 122 -7.81 6.38 16.19
CA ASP A 122 -8.24 7.75 15.89
C ASP A 122 -8.66 7.91 14.41
N TYR A 123 -8.73 6.81 13.64
CA TYR A 123 -9.10 6.77 12.22
C TYR A 123 -8.21 7.67 11.34
N THR A 124 -6.89 7.65 11.52
CA THR A 124 -5.98 8.61 10.86
C THR A 124 -5.78 8.38 9.37
N PHE A 125 -6.19 7.23 8.82
CA PHE A 125 -6.14 6.94 7.38
C PHE A 125 -6.82 8.02 6.53
N GLN A 126 -6.15 8.41 5.45
CA GLN A 126 -6.69 9.20 4.35
C GLN A 126 -6.29 8.57 3.01
N PRO A 127 -7.16 8.56 1.99
CA PRO A 127 -6.74 8.29 0.62
C PRO A 127 -5.61 9.24 0.22
N LEU A 128 -4.61 8.73 -0.51
CA LEU A 128 -3.46 9.55 -0.91
C LEU A 128 -3.89 10.36 -2.13
N LEU A 129 -4.11 11.65 -1.97
CA LEU A 129 -4.68 12.56 -2.96
C LEU A 129 -3.83 13.84 -3.04
N PRO A 130 -3.89 14.59 -4.16
CA PRO A 130 -3.34 15.94 -4.23
C PRO A 130 -3.90 16.82 -3.11
N GLU A 131 -3.09 17.79 -2.65
CA GLU A 131 -3.53 18.76 -1.65
C GLU A 131 -4.68 19.64 -2.15
N ASP A 132 -5.35 20.34 -1.23
CA ASP A 132 -6.54 21.15 -1.51
C ASP A 132 -6.27 22.36 -2.42
N ASP A 133 -5.00 22.72 -2.63
CA ASP A 133 -4.60 23.75 -3.60
C ASP A 133 -4.51 23.22 -5.05
N GLY A 134 -4.56 21.90 -5.23
CA GLY A 134 -4.69 21.21 -6.50
C GLY A 134 -6.05 21.47 -7.16
N SER A 135 -6.08 21.40 -8.50
CA SER A 135 -7.32 21.65 -9.23
C SER A 135 -8.40 20.61 -8.89
N LEU A 136 -9.66 21.00 -8.89
CA LEU A 136 -10.77 20.06 -8.64
C LEU A 136 -10.75 18.90 -9.64
N GLU A 137 -10.41 19.16 -10.90
CA GLU A 137 -10.22 18.14 -11.93
C GLU A 137 -9.14 17.12 -11.55
N GLU A 138 -8.00 17.59 -11.02
CA GLU A 138 -6.90 16.73 -10.59
C GLU A 138 -7.25 15.88 -9.37
N ARG A 139 -7.97 16.46 -8.41
CA ARG A 139 -8.47 15.74 -7.22
C ARG A 139 -9.55 14.72 -7.59
N LEU A 140 -10.49 15.06 -8.49
CA LEU A 140 -11.50 14.15 -9.03
C LEU A 140 -10.87 12.99 -9.82
N LEU A 141 -9.87 13.30 -10.66
CA LEU A 141 -9.10 12.27 -11.37
C LEU A 141 -8.42 11.34 -10.36
N SER A 142 -7.78 11.91 -9.34
CA SER A 142 -7.02 11.15 -8.35
C SER A 142 -7.88 10.25 -7.48
N ILE A 143 -9.09 10.67 -7.08
CA ILE A 143 -10.01 9.78 -6.33
C ILE A 143 -10.61 8.69 -7.23
N SER A 144 -10.83 8.98 -8.52
CA SER A 144 -11.23 7.98 -9.52
C SER A 144 -10.13 6.94 -9.73
N GLU A 145 -8.88 7.39 -9.87
CA GLU A 145 -7.69 6.55 -9.96
C GLU A 145 -7.45 5.74 -8.68
N TRP A 146 -7.65 6.32 -7.50
CA TRP A 146 -7.60 5.60 -6.23
C TRP A 146 -8.59 4.45 -6.19
N SER A 147 -9.84 4.71 -6.61
CA SER A 147 -10.90 3.70 -6.68
C SER A 147 -10.57 2.60 -7.68
N ARG A 148 -10.06 2.96 -8.87
CA ARG A 148 -9.59 1.99 -9.88
C ARG A 148 -8.45 1.13 -9.35
N GLY A 149 -7.48 1.75 -8.69
CA GLY A 149 -6.37 1.08 -8.01
C GLY A 149 -6.88 0.07 -6.99
N PHE A 150 -7.76 0.48 -6.08
CA PHE A 150 -8.33 -0.38 -5.04
C PHE A 150 -8.99 -1.63 -5.62
N LEU A 151 -9.84 -1.47 -6.64
CA LEU A 151 -10.50 -2.58 -7.30
C LEU A 151 -9.51 -3.55 -7.95
N SER A 152 -8.48 -3.02 -8.60
CA SER A 152 -7.45 -3.83 -9.25
C SER A 152 -6.62 -4.61 -8.23
N GLY A 153 -6.17 -3.93 -7.17
CA GLY A 153 -5.43 -4.53 -6.05
C GLY A 153 -6.24 -5.62 -5.35
N PHE A 154 -7.50 -5.34 -5.02
CA PHE A 154 -8.40 -6.31 -4.40
C PHE A 154 -8.57 -7.56 -5.27
N THR A 155 -8.85 -7.38 -6.57
CA THR A 155 -8.99 -8.49 -7.52
C THR A 155 -7.71 -9.31 -7.63
N GLN A 156 -6.55 -8.66 -7.67
CA GLN A 156 -5.27 -9.34 -7.72
C GLN A 156 -4.96 -10.10 -6.43
N GLY A 157 -5.34 -9.56 -5.27
CA GLY A 157 -5.20 -10.23 -3.97
C GLY A 157 -6.07 -11.49 -3.85
N ILE A 158 -7.35 -11.40 -4.24
CA ILE A 158 -8.26 -12.55 -4.30
C ILE A 158 -7.72 -13.64 -5.23
N THR A 159 -7.18 -13.23 -6.39
CA THR A 159 -6.59 -14.17 -7.36
C THR A 159 -5.38 -14.90 -6.79
N LEU A 160 -4.47 -14.20 -6.12
CA LEU A 160 -3.25 -14.79 -5.55
C LEU A 160 -3.53 -15.71 -4.36
N ARG A 161 -4.57 -15.42 -3.59
CA ARG A 161 -5.03 -16.29 -2.49
C ARG A 161 -5.84 -17.49 -2.96
N GLU A 162 -6.10 -17.62 -4.27
CA GLU A 162 -7.02 -18.61 -4.84
C GLU A 162 -8.44 -18.55 -4.23
N ALA A 163 -8.82 -17.38 -3.72
CA ALA A 163 -10.05 -17.15 -2.95
C ALA A 163 -11.26 -16.77 -3.85
N ALA A 164 -11.16 -16.95 -5.16
CA ALA A 164 -12.21 -16.53 -6.10
C ALA A 164 -13.57 -17.24 -5.89
N GLY A 165 -13.58 -18.37 -5.17
CA GLY A 165 -14.80 -19.09 -4.79
C GLY A 165 -15.30 -18.79 -3.37
N GLU A 166 -14.56 -18.00 -2.59
CA GLU A 166 -14.97 -17.59 -1.25
C GLU A 166 -16.03 -16.48 -1.34
N PRO A 167 -17.08 -16.52 -0.50
CA PRO A 167 -18.07 -15.47 -0.48
C PRO A 167 -17.45 -14.16 0.03
N ILE A 168 -17.56 -13.10 -0.78
CA ILE A 168 -17.24 -11.74 -0.33
C ILE A 168 -18.39 -11.26 0.59
N PRO A 169 -18.08 -10.71 1.78
CA PRO A 169 -19.10 -10.12 2.66
C PRO A 169 -19.95 -9.08 1.93
N THR A 170 -21.26 -9.05 2.21
CA THR A 170 -22.21 -8.19 1.48
C THR A 170 -21.81 -6.71 1.50
N MET A 171 -21.39 -6.20 2.66
CA MET A 171 -20.99 -4.79 2.79
C MET A 171 -19.73 -4.48 1.97
N THR A 172 -18.76 -5.39 1.95
CA THR A 172 -17.57 -5.28 1.10
C THR A 172 -17.96 -5.31 -0.38
N ALA A 173 -18.87 -6.18 -0.80
CA ALA A 173 -19.35 -6.23 -2.17
C ALA A 173 -20.10 -4.96 -2.61
N GLU A 174 -20.89 -4.35 -1.73
CA GLU A 174 -21.56 -3.06 -1.98
C GLU A 174 -20.55 -1.92 -2.12
N ALA A 175 -19.58 -1.83 -1.20
CA ALA A 175 -18.53 -0.81 -1.27
C ALA A 175 -17.67 -0.94 -2.55
N LEU A 176 -17.31 -2.16 -2.96
CA LEU A 176 -16.60 -2.40 -4.21
C LEU A 176 -17.42 -1.95 -5.43
N LYS A 177 -18.75 -2.15 -5.40
CA LYS A 177 -19.63 -1.69 -6.47
C LYS A 177 -19.70 -0.16 -6.53
N ASP A 178 -19.76 0.50 -5.39
CA ASP A 178 -19.79 1.97 -5.33
C ASP A 178 -18.44 2.57 -5.78
N MET A 179 -17.32 1.99 -5.35
CA MET A 179 -15.99 2.34 -5.85
C MET A 179 -15.89 2.14 -7.38
N ALA A 180 -16.54 1.12 -7.95
CA ALA A 180 -16.57 0.92 -9.39
C ALA A 180 -17.38 1.99 -10.15
N ALA A 181 -18.36 2.62 -9.49
CA ALA A 181 -19.06 3.78 -10.03
C ALA A 181 -18.20 5.04 -9.94
N ILE A 182 -17.51 5.28 -8.81
CA ILE A 182 -16.60 6.42 -8.61
C ILE A 182 -15.41 6.35 -9.59
N ALA A 183 -14.90 5.14 -9.82
CA ALA A 183 -13.89 4.82 -10.82
C ALA A 183 -14.30 5.11 -12.28
N GLN A 184 -15.53 5.56 -12.55
CA GLN A 184 -16.02 5.91 -13.89
C GLN A 184 -16.49 7.36 -14.00
N VAL A 185 -16.34 8.17 -12.94
CA VAL A 185 -16.70 9.59 -12.93
C VAL A 185 -15.91 10.33 -14.01
N ASP A 186 -16.63 11.16 -14.77
CA ASP A 186 -16.06 12.08 -15.77
C ASP A 186 -15.54 13.34 -15.05
N THR A 187 -14.31 13.73 -15.36
CA THR A 187 -13.61 14.84 -14.70
C THR A 187 -13.81 16.17 -15.42
N GLU A 188 -14.43 16.18 -16.61
CA GLU A 188 -14.53 17.37 -17.48
C GLU A 188 -15.62 18.38 -17.07
N GLU A 189 -16.59 18.03 -16.21
CA GLU A 189 -17.76 18.89 -15.88
C GLU A 189 -17.66 19.64 -14.53
N GLY A 190 -16.48 19.70 -13.93
CA GLY A 190 -16.34 19.85 -12.48
C GLY A 190 -16.40 21.24 -11.82
N ASP A 191 -16.29 22.37 -12.51
CA ASP A 191 -15.99 23.64 -11.79
C ASP A 191 -17.25 24.29 -11.13
N SER A 192 -17.67 23.78 -9.97
CA SER A 192 -18.72 24.37 -9.12
C SER A 192 -18.52 24.08 -7.63
N GLU A 193 -19.00 24.97 -6.75
CA GLU A 193 -18.99 24.75 -5.29
C GLU A 193 -19.78 23.50 -4.84
N ASP A 194 -20.73 23.04 -5.65
CA ASP A 194 -21.49 21.82 -5.39
C ASP A 194 -20.63 20.57 -5.69
N ALA A 195 -19.71 20.65 -6.65
CA ALA A 195 -18.80 19.57 -7.00
C ALA A 195 -17.66 19.41 -5.98
N GLU A 196 -17.13 20.50 -5.42
CA GLU A 196 -16.18 20.45 -4.28
C GLU A 196 -16.79 19.69 -3.10
N ARG A 197 -18.02 20.06 -2.69
CA ARG A 197 -18.72 19.36 -1.60
C ARG A 197 -18.98 17.89 -1.90
N GLN A 198 -19.36 17.57 -3.14
CA GLN A 198 -19.55 16.18 -3.55
C GLN A 198 -18.24 15.38 -3.52
N LEU A 199 -17.11 16.00 -3.88
CA LEU A 199 -15.81 15.36 -3.79
C LEU A 199 -15.45 15.06 -2.33
N GLU A 200 -15.63 16.01 -1.41
CA GLU A 200 -15.40 15.78 0.04
C GLU A 200 -16.22 14.59 0.56
N ASP A 201 -17.51 14.51 0.20
CA ASP A 201 -18.39 13.40 0.57
C ASP A 201 -17.90 12.06 0.00
N ILE A 202 -17.41 12.04 -1.25
CA ILE A 202 -16.85 10.86 -1.90
C ILE A 202 -15.56 10.40 -1.21
N ILE A 203 -14.67 11.34 -0.88
CA ILE A 203 -13.40 11.04 -0.20
C ILE A 203 -13.68 10.40 1.16
N GLU A 204 -14.58 10.97 1.96
CA GLU A 204 -14.90 10.43 3.29
C GLU A 204 -15.60 9.08 3.20
N TYR A 205 -16.49 8.89 2.22
CA TYR A 205 -17.07 7.57 1.94
C TYR A 205 -15.99 6.53 1.64
N ILE A 206 -15.07 6.85 0.70
CA ILE A 206 -13.98 5.95 0.31
C ILE A 206 -13.09 5.63 1.50
N ARG A 207 -12.75 6.64 2.31
CA ARG A 207 -11.94 6.49 3.51
C ARG A 207 -12.53 5.44 4.45
N PHE A 208 -13.79 5.59 4.84
CA PHE A 208 -14.43 4.62 5.75
C PHE A 208 -14.67 3.26 5.10
N ALA A 209 -15.01 3.21 3.81
CA ALA A 209 -15.13 1.95 3.09
C ALA A 209 -13.81 1.17 3.10
N ALA A 210 -12.68 1.84 2.83
CA ALA A 210 -11.36 1.23 2.87
C ALA A 210 -11.00 0.71 4.26
N ILE A 211 -11.20 1.53 5.30
CA ILE A 211 -10.95 1.16 6.71
C ILE A 211 -11.75 -0.11 7.07
N ASN A 212 -13.04 -0.13 6.74
CA ASN A 212 -13.91 -1.26 7.08
C ASN A 212 -13.51 -2.54 6.34
N ILE A 213 -13.25 -2.46 5.02
CA ILE A 213 -12.88 -3.64 4.22
C ILE A 213 -11.55 -4.23 4.71
N VAL A 214 -10.55 -3.38 4.96
CA VAL A 214 -9.24 -3.84 5.42
C VAL A 214 -9.33 -4.44 6.82
N ASN A 215 -10.02 -3.78 7.77
CA ASN A 215 -10.18 -4.31 9.12
C ASN A 215 -10.97 -5.63 9.16
N GLU A 216 -12.02 -5.76 8.33
CA GLU A 216 -12.74 -7.03 8.16
C GLU A 216 -11.79 -8.13 7.65
N ALA A 217 -10.96 -7.84 6.65
CA ALA A 217 -10.00 -8.79 6.12
C ALA A 217 -8.95 -9.21 7.17
N GLN A 218 -8.39 -8.28 7.94
CA GLN A 218 -7.41 -8.60 9.00
C GLN A 218 -8.03 -9.46 10.11
N SER A 219 -9.26 -9.12 10.54
CA SER A 219 -9.98 -9.89 11.57
C SER A 219 -10.21 -11.35 11.14
N LEU A 220 -10.59 -11.58 9.88
CA LEU A 220 -10.78 -12.92 9.33
C LEU A 220 -9.47 -13.73 9.24
N GLN A 221 -8.31 -13.07 9.14
CA GLN A 221 -7.02 -13.77 9.18
C GLN A 221 -6.64 -14.20 10.58
N GLU A 222 -6.89 -13.36 11.58
CA GLU A 222 -6.64 -13.67 12.99
C GLU A 222 -7.47 -14.90 13.40
N ASP A 223 -8.78 -14.90 13.12
CA ASP A 223 -9.68 -16.02 13.41
C ASP A 223 -9.24 -17.35 12.76
N ASN A 224 -8.77 -17.29 11.51
CA ASN A 224 -8.28 -18.48 10.81
C ASN A 224 -6.96 -19.01 11.40
N SER A 225 -6.10 -18.10 11.89
CA SER A 225 -4.82 -18.47 12.50
C SER A 225 -5.01 -19.14 13.87
N GLU A 226 -5.98 -18.70 14.67
CA GLU A 226 -6.30 -19.29 15.97
C GLU A 226 -6.93 -20.68 15.83
N ASN A 227 -7.84 -20.87 14.87
CA ASN A 227 -8.50 -22.15 14.61
C ASN A 227 -7.53 -23.24 14.10
N LEU A 228 -6.41 -22.86 13.47
CA LEU A 228 -5.38 -23.81 13.02
C LEU A 228 -4.44 -24.26 14.16
N GLN A 229 -4.45 -23.57 15.30
CA GLN A 229 -3.62 -23.87 16.47
C GLN A 229 -4.36 -24.66 17.56
N SER A 230 -5.68 -24.80 17.45
CA SER A 230 -6.55 -25.60 18.35
C SER A 230 -6.77 -27.03 17.88
#